data_AF-A0A7W7HU75-F1
#
_entry.id   AF-A0A7W7HU75-F1
#
_cell.length_a   1.000
_cell.length_b   1.000
_cell.length_c   1.000
_cell.angle_alpha   90.00
_cell.angle_beta   90.00
_cell.angle_gamma   90.00
#
_symmetry.space_group_name_H-M   'P 1'
#
loop_
_entity.id
_entity.type
_entity.pdbx_description
1 polymer ?
#
loop_
_entity_poly.entity_id
_entity_poly.type
_entity_poly.pdbx_seq_one_letter_code
_entity_poly.pdbx_strand_id
1 'polypeptide(L)'
;MAETAAPIPHPRLELPLAEARTRFVQLARLAGLTRQTTVVTDGGRPLAAIVPVTEAGPERGNGAAAGWIRRIEKLRAELRRQHVGLERALEQAWRELDRLSPPGADAHLDALRAAHSDVRARAPGPE
;
A
#
# COMPACT_ATOMS: atom_id res chain seq x y z
N MET A 1 -5.74 44.74 -25.44
CA MET A 1 -6.72 43.69 -25.12
C MET A 1 -5.95 42.38 -25.06
N ALA A 2 -5.74 41.82 -23.86
CA ALA A 2 -5.02 40.56 -23.70
C ALA A 2 -6.04 39.42 -23.76
N GLU A 3 -5.98 38.66 -24.84
CA GLU A 3 -6.80 37.47 -25.03
C GLU A 3 -6.27 36.38 -24.09
N THR A 4 -6.99 36.16 -22.98
CA THR A 4 -6.72 35.07 -22.05
C THR A 4 -6.94 33.76 -22.80
N ALA A 5 -5.86 33.07 -23.17
CA ALA A 5 -5.92 31.76 -23.81
C ALA A 5 -6.82 30.82 -23.00
N ALA A 6 -7.98 30.48 -23.57
CA ALA A 6 -8.92 29.56 -22.94
C ALA A 6 -8.26 28.17 -22.83
N PRO A 7 -8.29 27.51 -21.65
CA PRO A 7 -7.73 26.17 -21.52
C PRO A 7 -8.50 25.19 -22.39
N ILE A 8 -7.79 24.49 -23.28
CA ILE A 8 -8.34 23.48 -24.18
C ILE A 8 -9.03 22.39 -23.34
N PRO A 9 -10.31 22.05 -23.60
CA PRO A 9 -11.03 21.04 -22.84
C PRO A 9 -10.48 19.65 -23.22
N HIS A 10 -9.56 19.12 -22.42
CA HIS A 10 -9.21 17.71 -22.49
C HIS A 10 -10.41 16.87 -22.00
N PRO A 11 -10.73 15.74 -22.66
CA PRO A 11 -11.79 14.86 -22.19
C PRO A 11 -11.46 14.39 -20.77
N ARG A 12 -12.31 14.76 -19.82
CA ARG A 12 -12.12 14.50 -18.38
C ARG A 12 -13.06 13.39 -17.97
N LEU A 13 -12.50 12.28 -17.50
CA LEU A 13 -13.29 11.19 -16.92
C LEU A 13 -13.33 11.39 -15.41
N GLU A 14 -14.51 11.44 -14.82
CA GLU A 14 -14.65 11.50 -13.36
C GLU A 14 -15.01 10.13 -12.81
N LEU A 15 -14.30 9.70 -11.76
CA LEU A 15 -14.41 8.36 -11.20
C LEU A 15 -14.39 8.40 -9.67
N PRO A 16 -15.32 7.71 -9.00
CA PRO A 16 -15.28 7.57 -7.54
C PRO A 16 -13.98 6.92 -7.06
N LEU A 17 -13.50 7.31 -5.88
CA LEU A 17 -12.29 6.75 -5.26
C LEU A 17 -12.32 5.23 -5.16
N ALA A 18 -13.48 4.65 -4.85
CA ALA A 18 -13.65 3.20 -4.78
C ALA A 18 -13.34 2.52 -6.12
N GLU A 19 -13.79 3.11 -7.23
CA GLU A 19 -13.58 2.57 -8.56
C GLU A 19 -12.16 2.82 -9.06
N ALA A 20 -11.62 4.02 -8.77
CA ALA A 20 -10.24 4.37 -9.08
C ALA A 20 -9.24 3.45 -8.38
N ARG A 21 -9.51 3.04 -7.13
CA ARG A 21 -8.67 2.08 -6.38
C ARG A 21 -8.65 0.72 -7.05
N THR A 22 -9.81 0.21 -7.46
CA THR A 22 -9.94 -1.11 -8.07
C THR A 22 -9.31 -1.17 -9.45
N ARG A 23 -9.44 -0.10 -10.25
CA ARG A 23 -9.00 -0.05 -11.65
C ARG A 23 -7.72 0.75 -11.88
N PHE A 24 -6.96 1.04 -10.82
CA PHE A 24 -5.86 2.00 -10.87
C PHE A 24 -4.85 1.72 -11.99
N VAL A 25 -4.39 0.47 -12.14
CA VAL A 25 -3.41 0.10 -13.16
C VAL A 25 -3.95 0.31 -14.58
N GLN A 26 -5.23 0.01 -14.80
CA GLN A 26 -5.89 0.22 -16.09
C GLN A 26 -6.02 1.71 -16.39
N LEU A 27 -6.45 2.51 -15.41
CA LEU A 27 -6.58 3.97 -15.55
C LEU A 27 -5.24 4.65 -15.81
N ALA A 28 -4.16 4.21 -15.15
CA ALA A 28 -2.81 4.73 -15.39
C ALA A 28 -2.31 4.41 -16.80
N ARG A 29 -2.54 3.19 -17.30
CA ARG A 29 -2.21 2.80 -18.68
C ARG A 29 -3.02 3.58 -19.70
N LEU A 30 -4.32 3.71 -19.46
CA LEU A 30 -5.24 4.44 -20.32
C LEU A 30 -4.82 5.91 -20.41
N ALA A 31 -4.50 6.55 -19.30
CA ALA A 31 -3.99 7.92 -19.29
C ALA A 31 -2.77 8.09 -20.19
N GLY A 32 -1.81 7.15 -20.17
CA GLY A 32 -0.65 7.17 -21.05
C GLY A 32 -0.99 6.99 -22.53
N LEU A 33 -1.90 6.07 -22.84
CA LEU A 33 -2.29 5.73 -24.23
C LEU A 33 -3.17 6.80 -24.88
N THR A 34 -4.15 7.31 -24.15
CA THR A 34 -5.18 8.22 -24.69
C THR A 34 -4.90 9.68 -24.38
N ARG A 35 -3.83 9.97 -23.62
CA ARG A 35 -3.54 11.29 -23.04
C ARG A 35 -4.72 11.87 -22.25
N GLN A 36 -5.59 11.01 -21.74
CA GLN A 36 -6.80 11.39 -21.02
C GLN A 36 -6.49 11.63 -19.54
N THR A 37 -7.09 12.68 -18.97
CA THR A 37 -7.02 12.94 -17.53
C THR A 37 -8.23 12.33 -16.85
N THR A 38 -7.98 11.48 -15.86
CA THR A 38 -9.01 10.90 -15.00
C THR A 38 -8.99 11.58 -13.65
N VAL A 39 -10.09 12.19 -13.24
CA VAL A 39 -10.23 12.83 -11.93
C VAL A 39 -10.93 11.90 -10.97
N VAL A 40 -10.25 11.66 -9.86
CA VAL A 40 -10.73 10.81 -8.78
C VAL A 40 -11.51 11.68 -7.80
N THR A 41 -12.74 11.31 -7.52
CA THR A 41 -13.64 12.03 -6.62
C THR A 41 -13.97 11.21 -5.37
N ASP A 42 -14.24 11.89 -4.26
CA ASP A 42 -14.80 11.31 -3.05
C ASP A 42 -16.07 12.09 -2.68
N GLY A 43 -17.23 11.41 -2.65
CA GLY A 43 -18.53 12.06 -2.47
C GLY A 43 -18.81 13.19 -3.47
N GLY A 44 -18.34 13.06 -4.72
CA GLY A 44 -18.46 14.10 -5.76
C GLY A 44 -17.45 15.25 -5.64
N ARG A 45 -16.59 15.26 -4.62
CA ARG A 45 -15.52 16.26 -4.47
C ARG A 45 -14.23 15.76 -5.11
N PRO A 46 -13.53 16.57 -5.95
CA PRO A 46 -12.28 16.16 -6.56
C PRO A 46 -11.18 15.98 -5.50
N LEU A 47 -10.59 14.79 -5.46
CA LEU A 47 -9.54 14.40 -4.51
C LEU A 47 -8.17 14.30 -5.18
N ALA A 48 -8.11 13.75 -6.41
CA ALA A 48 -6.87 13.55 -7.13
C ALA A 48 -7.11 13.52 -8.66
N ALA A 49 -6.02 13.52 -9.44
CA ALA A 49 -6.06 13.31 -10.87
C ALA A 49 -4.97 12.32 -11.30
N ILE A 50 -5.32 11.40 -12.19
CA ILE A 50 -4.42 10.53 -12.94
C ILE A 50 -4.21 11.22 -14.28
N VAL A 51 -2.97 11.63 -14.54
CA VAL A 51 -2.58 12.39 -15.74
C VAL A 51 -1.54 11.60 -16.52
N PRO A 52 -1.48 11.74 -17.86
CA PRO A 52 -0.35 11.27 -18.64
C PRO A 52 0.94 11.93 -18.14
N VAL A 53 2.01 11.16 -18.02
CA VAL A 53 3.34 11.71 -17.77
C VAL A 53 3.81 12.36 -19.06
N THR A 54 3.75 13.70 -19.12
CA THR A 54 4.41 14.47 -20.18
C THR A 54 5.66 15.09 -19.58
N GLU A 55 6.78 15.09 -20.32
CA GLU A 55 8.07 15.60 -19.82
C GLU A 55 8.07 17.12 -19.54
N ALA A 56 6.95 17.83 -19.74
CA ALA A 56 6.83 19.27 -19.54
C ALA A 56 5.58 19.70 -18.71
N GLY A 57 5.74 19.79 -17.38
CA GLY A 57 4.99 20.68 -16.44
C GLY A 57 3.76 20.11 -15.69
N PRO A 58 3.39 20.61 -14.46
CA PRO A 58 3.90 21.77 -13.72
C PRO A 58 4.72 21.39 -12.45
N GLU A 59 5.69 22.23 -12.08
CA GLU A 59 6.56 22.07 -10.89
C GLU A 59 5.82 21.81 -9.56
N ARG A 60 4.55 22.22 -9.44
CA ARG A 60 3.72 21.97 -8.25
C ARG A 60 3.39 20.48 -8.04
N GLY A 61 3.31 19.70 -9.10
CA GLY A 61 3.04 18.25 -9.03
C GLY A 61 4.23 17.45 -8.51
N ASN A 62 5.45 17.94 -8.74
CA ASN A 62 6.67 17.23 -8.41
C ASN A 62 6.89 17.18 -6.88
N GLY A 63 6.65 18.30 -6.18
CA GLY A 63 6.74 18.35 -4.71
C GLY A 63 5.66 17.51 -4.01
N ALA A 64 4.43 17.52 -4.53
CA ALA A 64 3.33 16.71 -3.99
C ALA A 64 3.58 15.21 -4.19
N ALA A 65 4.08 14.81 -5.37
CA ALA A 65 4.48 13.43 -5.67
C ALA A 65 5.64 12.96 -4.78
N ALA A 66 6.69 13.78 -4.63
CA ALA A 66 7.82 13.49 -3.74
C ALA A 66 7.37 13.35 -2.27
N GLY A 67 6.46 14.22 -1.81
CA GLY A 67 5.90 14.14 -0.46
C GLY A 67 5.01 12.91 -0.24
N TRP A 68 4.37 12.38 -1.28
CA TRP A 68 3.62 11.13 -1.23
C TRP A 68 4.54 9.90 -1.20
N ILE A 69 5.59 9.88 -2.04
CA ILE A 69 6.60 8.82 -2.04
C ILE A 69 7.22 8.69 -0.64
N ARG A 70 7.64 9.81 -0.04
CA ARG A 70 8.23 9.83 1.30
C ARG A 70 7.27 9.29 2.39
N ARG A 71 5.98 9.58 2.27
CA ARG A 71 4.94 9.05 3.18
C ARG A 71 4.75 7.54 3.02
N ILE A 72 4.75 7.03 1.78
CA ILE A 72 4.66 5.60 1.49
C ILE A 72 5.88 4.87 2.06
N GLU A 73 7.09 5.41 1.87
CA GLU A 73 8.31 4.83 2.41
C GLU A 73 8.30 4.79 3.94
N LYS A 74 7.86 5.88 4.58
CA LYS A 74 7.70 5.94 6.05
C LYS A 74 6.70 4.89 6.53
N LEU A 75 5.55 4.75 5.88
CA LEU A 75 4.54 3.75 6.21
C LEU A 75 5.07 2.32 6.04
N ARG A 76 5.79 2.05 4.93
CA ARG A 76 6.45 0.76 4.70
C ARG A 76 7.49 0.44 5.78
N ALA A 77 8.28 1.43 6.19
CA ALA A 77 9.26 1.25 7.26
C ALA A 77 8.59 0.97 8.61
N GLU A 78 7.49 1.64 8.92
CA GLU A 78 6.70 1.41 10.13
C GLU A 78 6.08 0.01 10.14
N LEU A 79 5.41 -0.39 9.05
CA LEU A 79 4.83 -1.72 8.91
C LEU A 79 5.90 -2.82 9.05
N ARG A 80 7.09 -2.63 8.48
CA ARG A 80 8.21 -3.56 8.68
C ARG A 80 8.63 -3.66 10.14
N ARG A 81 8.74 -2.52 10.85
CA ARG A 81 9.08 -2.52 12.29
C ARG A 81 8.00 -3.23 13.12
N GLN A 82 6.73 -2.96 12.85
CA GLN A 82 5.61 -3.62 13.51
C GLN A 82 5.61 -5.13 13.25
N HIS A 83 5.90 -5.55 12.01
CA HIS A 83 5.99 -6.96 11.66
C HIS A 83 7.09 -7.68 12.43
N VAL A 84 8.30 -7.11 12.45
CA VAL A 84 9.42 -7.68 13.24
C VAL A 84 9.09 -7.72 14.74
N GLY A 85 8.41 -6.70 15.26
CA GLY A 85 7.95 -6.68 16.65
C GLY A 85 6.95 -7.81 16.95
N LEU A 86 6.00 -8.05 16.04
CA LEU A 86 5.00 -9.10 16.16
C LEU A 86 5.62 -10.50 16.05
N GLU A 87 6.54 -10.71 15.10
CA GLU A 87 7.28 -11.97 14.95
C GLU A 87 8.06 -12.31 16.23
N ARG A 88 8.75 -11.34 16.82
CA ARG A 88 9.45 -11.51 18.11
C ARG A 88 8.50 -11.82 19.26
N ALA A 89 7.33 -11.16 19.31
CA ALA A 89 6.35 -11.41 20.35
C ALA A 89 5.74 -12.83 20.23
N LEU A 90 5.48 -13.29 19.01
CA LEU A 90 5.02 -14.66 18.74
C LEU A 90 6.08 -15.69 19.14
N GLU A 91 7.34 -15.44 18.82
CA GLU A 91 8.44 -16.33 19.22
C GLU A 91 8.57 -16.41 20.75
N GLN A 92 8.49 -15.27 21.44
CA GLN A 92 8.49 -15.25 22.91
C GLN A 92 7.30 -16.03 23.47
N ALA A 93 6.10 -15.84 22.94
CA ALA A 93 4.91 -16.55 23.39
C ALA A 93 5.05 -18.08 23.22
N TRP A 94 5.63 -18.54 22.10
CA TRP A 94 5.94 -19.95 21.91
C TRP A 94 6.98 -20.47 22.92
N ARG A 95 8.03 -19.71 23.23
CA ARG A 95 9.02 -20.08 24.26
C ARG A 95 8.39 -20.18 25.66
N GLU A 96 7.46 -19.29 26.00
CA GLU A 96 6.70 -19.37 27.25
C GLU A 96 5.81 -20.62 27.30
N LEU A 97 5.10 -20.92 26.20
CA LEU A 97 4.26 -22.12 26.08
C LEU A 97 5.09 -23.40 26.22
N ASP A 98 6.25 -23.48 25.56
CA ASP A 98 7.13 -24.65 25.63
C ASP A 98 7.72 -24.85 27.04
N ARG A 99 7.88 -23.77 27.83
CA ARG A 99 8.28 -23.88 29.24
C ARG A 99 7.19 -24.46 30.12
N LEU A 100 5.93 -24.09 29.87
CA LEU A 100 4.77 -24.52 30.67
C LEU A 100 4.27 -25.91 30.28
N SER A 101 4.42 -26.30 29.01
CA SER A 101 3.96 -27.60 28.51
C SER A 101 4.92 -28.11 27.43
N PRO A 102 5.86 -29.00 27.78
CA PRO A 102 6.78 -29.58 26.82
C PRO A 102 6.03 -30.38 25.74
N PRO A 103 6.65 -30.65 24.58
CA PRO A 103 6.05 -31.45 23.51
C PRO A 103 5.55 -32.80 24.03
N GLY A 104 4.36 -33.23 23.61
CA GLY A 104 3.74 -34.47 24.06
C GLY A 104 3.02 -34.38 25.42
N ALA A 105 3.09 -33.24 26.12
CA ALA A 105 2.35 -33.03 27.37
C ALA A 105 0.86 -32.68 27.13
N ASP A 106 0.53 -32.08 25.99
CA ASP A 106 -0.82 -31.66 25.62
C ASP A 106 -1.06 -31.82 24.11
N ALA A 107 -1.97 -32.71 23.75
CA ALA A 107 -2.34 -33.03 22.37
C ALA A 107 -2.93 -31.83 21.60
N HIS A 108 -3.61 -30.90 22.29
CA HIS A 108 -4.16 -29.70 21.66
C HIS A 108 -3.05 -28.69 21.32
N LEU A 109 -2.08 -28.53 22.22
CA LEU A 109 -0.90 -27.70 21.94
C LEU A 109 -0.02 -28.33 20.84
N ASP A 110 0.07 -29.65 20.78
CA ASP A 110 0.79 -30.33 19.70
C ASP A 110 0.11 -30.15 18.33
N ALA A 111 -1.22 -30.20 18.28
CA ALA A 111 -1.97 -29.86 17.07
C ALA A 111 -1.75 -28.40 16.65
N LEU A 112 -1.72 -27.47 17.61
CA LEU A 112 -1.44 -26.06 17.35
C LEU A 112 -0.01 -25.84 16.84
N ARG A 113 0.98 -26.55 17.39
CA ARG A 113 2.37 -26.55 16.91
C ARG A 113 2.47 -27.05 15.48
N ALA A 114 1.75 -28.13 15.14
CA ALA A 114 1.72 -28.67 13.78
C ALA A 114 1.12 -27.66 12.79
N ALA A 115 0.01 -27.02 13.16
CA ALA A 115 -0.68 -26.02 12.34
C ALA A 115 0.15 -24.74 12.10
N HIS A 116 1.04 -24.37 13.02
CA HIS A 116 1.88 -23.15 12.93
C HIS A 116 3.36 -23.46 12.58
N SER A 117 3.65 -24.65 12.07
CA SER A 117 5.01 -25.07 11.71
C SER A 117 5.68 -24.12 10.71
N ASP A 118 4.96 -23.62 9.71
CA ASP A 118 5.46 -22.66 8.71
C ASP A 118 5.90 -21.32 9.34
N VAL A 119 5.14 -20.85 10.33
CA VAL A 119 5.45 -19.59 11.05
C VAL A 119 6.69 -19.78 11.94
N ARG A 120 6.86 -20.98 12.51
CA ARG A 120 8.04 -21.34 13.31
C ARG A 120 9.30 -21.54 12.45
N ALA A 121 9.17 -22.09 11.25
CA ALA A 121 10.30 -22.29 10.32
C ALA A 121 10.86 -20.97 9.77
N ARG A 122 10.06 -19.90 9.81
CA ARG A 122 10.42 -18.56 9.32
C ARG A 122 11.06 -17.67 10.39
N ALA A 123 10.97 -18.04 11.67
CA ALA A 123 11.73 -17.40 12.72
C ALA A 123 13.20 -17.84 12.63
N PRO A 124 14.19 -16.93 12.77
CA PRO A 124 15.59 -17.33 12.81
C PRO A 124 15.79 -18.22 14.04
N GLY A 125 16.10 -19.50 13.82
CA GLY A 125 16.40 -20.43 14.90
C GLY A 125 17.59 -19.94 15.73
N PRO A 126 17.59 -20.16 17.06
CA PRO A 126 18.78 -19.89 17.87
C PRO A 126 19.88 -20.88 17.48
N GLU A 127 21.05 -20.35 17.08
CA GLU A 127 22.32 -21.10 17.11
C GLU A 127 22.77 -21.36 18.55
#